data_AF-A0A397B0J7-F1
#
_entry.id   AF-A0A397B0J7-F1
#
_cell.length_a   1.000
_cell.length_b   1.000
_cell.length_c   1.000
_cell.angle_alpha   90.00
_cell.angle_beta   90.00
_cell.angle_gamma   90.00
#
_symmetry.space_group_name_H-M   'P 1'
#
loop_
_entity.id
_entity.type
_entity.pdbx_description
1 polymer ?
#
loop_
_entity_poly.entity_id
_entity_poly.type
_entity_poly.pdbx_seq_one_letter_code
_entity_poly.pdbx_strand_id
1 'polypeptide(L)'
;MSARRQPLPANAGLKQTPSANDSSAACLNFPARPGTPEAVRKFRKSYFAEPGTRIVHPGLIDDVKHIDATRKFGITSKNSDHVSDIMPAKVPTEHALITQQKLEALYMSSKREPLGTTYSRGHHFDPTATFGAPSEPSDVAKDVLYGIPFNETAETKALYKRSHGSCDPGEQKNRQYANVDLAKARFGMHKRKDEGGVEAILNPEMDDHVSKVVIAKKNVEDMKNTMDMLGKPRNLGFNHATSPDHVFGVKHAKGCADAALTIHGSYSFEEQQPDADLGKPVNR
;
A
#
# COMPACT_ATOMS: atom_id res chain seq x y z
N MET A 1 -29.07 -57.87 -195.80
CA MET A 1 -28.03 -56.84 -195.62
C MET A 1 -27.91 -56.50 -194.16
N SER A 2 -26.79 -56.81 -193.50
CA SER A 2 -26.41 -56.22 -192.21
C SER A 2 -24.90 -56.44 -192.00
N ALA A 3 -24.17 -55.37 -191.74
CA ALA A 3 -22.72 -55.34 -191.71
C ALA A 3 -22.16 -55.99 -190.43
N ARG A 4 -21.50 -57.15 -190.57
CA ARG A 4 -20.71 -57.80 -189.51
C ARG A 4 -19.36 -57.07 -189.41
N ARG A 5 -19.17 -56.21 -188.40
CA ARG A 5 -17.86 -55.57 -188.14
C ARG A 5 -16.85 -56.63 -187.65
N GLN A 6 -15.73 -56.72 -188.35
CA GLN A 6 -14.54 -57.48 -187.93
C GLN A 6 -13.86 -56.77 -186.74
N PRO A 7 -13.34 -57.50 -185.74
CA PRO A 7 -12.58 -56.90 -184.64
C PRO A 7 -11.25 -56.32 -185.14
N LEU A 8 -10.93 -55.09 -184.70
CA LEU A 8 -9.69 -54.41 -185.06
C LEU A 8 -8.45 -55.20 -184.56
N PRO A 9 -7.36 -55.24 -185.35
CA PRO A 9 -6.10 -55.86 -184.93
C PRO A 9 -5.48 -55.17 -183.72
N ALA A 10 -4.74 -55.94 -182.91
CA ALA A 10 -4.10 -55.45 -181.69
C ALA A 10 -3.07 -54.33 -182.00
N ASN A 11 -3.12 -53.26 -181.21
CA ASN A 11 -2.24 -52.10 -181.37
C ASN A 11 -0.77 -52.49 -181.16
N ALA A 12 0.09 -52.14 -182.11
CA ALA A 12 1.53 -52.32 -182.01
C ALA A 12 2.14 -51.29 -181.04
N GLY A 13 2.79 -51.77 -179.97
CA GLY A 13 3.50 -50.96 -178.99
C GLY A 13 3.49 -51.59 -177.58
N LEU A 14 4.66 -51.69 -176.94
CA LEU A 14 4.82 -52.32 -175.62
C LEU A 14 4.32 -51.36 -174.52
N LYS A 15 3.06 -51.48 -174.11
CA LYS A 15 2.48 -50.66 -173.02
C LYS A 15 2.87 -51.27 -171.67
N GLN A 16 3.99 -50.85 -171.10
CA GLN A 16 4.37 -51.22 -169.73
C GLN A 16 3.43 -50.53 -168.74
N THR A 17 2.51 -51.27 -168.12
CA THR A 17 1.77 -50.79 -166.96
C THR A 17 2.69 -50.89 -165.74
N PRO A 18 3.03 -49.77 -165.07
CA PRO A 18 3.87 -49.81 -163.87
C PRO A 18 3.19 -50.64 -162.77
N SER A 19 3.99 -51.23 -161.87
CA SER A 19 3.48 -52.06 -160.79
C SER A 19 2.51 -51.24 -159.92
N ALA A 20 1.43 -51.87 -159.42
CA ALA A 20 0.41 -51.18 -158.65
C ALA A 20 0.95 -50.49 -157.37
N ASN A 21 2.16 -50.86 -156.93
CA ASN A 21 2.82 -50.31 -155.75
C ASN A 21 3.59 -49.01 -156.00
N ASP A 22 3.77 -48.59 -157.26
CA ASP A 22 4.53 -47.38 -157.61
C ASP A 22 3.61 -46.18 -157.90
N SER A 23 2.40 -46.16 -157.30
CA SER A 23 1.48 -45.03 -157.40
C SER A 23 1.91 -43.87 -156.51
N SER A 24 1.64 -42.63 -156.93
CA SER A 24 1.89 -41.44 -156.13
C SER A 24 1.18 -41.46 -154.77
N ALA A 25 0.01 -42.12 -154.69
CA ALA A 25 -0.73 -42.33 -153.44
C ALA A 25 0.00 -43.31 -152.49
N ALA A 26 0.65 -44.34 -153.02
CA ALA A 26 1.45 -45.26 -152.22
C ALA A 26 2.68 -44.56 -151.59
N CYS A 27 3.29 -43.59 -152.28
CA CYS A 27 4.42 -42.82 -151.74
C CYS A 27 4.03 -41.88 -150.57
N LEU A 28 2.75 -41.52 -150.43
CA LEU A 28 2.25 -40.71 -149.32
C LEU A 28 1.84 -41.57 -148.11
N ASN A 29 1.69 -42.88 -148.30
CA ASN A 29 1.43 -43.84 -147.24
C ASN A 29 2.75 -44.38 -146.70
N PHE A 30 3.25 -43.74 -145.65
CA PHE A 30 4.45 -44.19 -144.96
C PHE A 30 4.09 -45.33 -144.00
N PRO A 31 4.61 -46.56 -144.22
CA PRO A 31 4.42 -47.63 -143.25
C PRO A 31 5.12 -47.26 -141.94
N ALA A 32 4.52 -47.68 -140.82
CA ALA A 32 5.10 -47.46 -139.50
C ALA A 32 6.50 -48.11 -139.45
N ARG A 33 7.53 -47.28 -139.23
CA ARG A 33 8.89 -47.77 -139.07
C ARG A 33 9.00 -48.55 -137.77
N PRO A 34 9.76 -49.66 -137.73
CA PRO A 34 10.00 -50.35 -136.47
C PRO A 34 10.63 -49.38 -135.46
N GLY A 35 10.08 -49.36 -134.24
CA GLY A 35 10.56 -48.50 -133.16
C GLY A 35 12.01 -48.82 -132.77
N THR A 36 12.72 -47.83 -132.26
CA THR A 36 14.06 -48.05 -131.71
C THR A 36 13.99 -48.88 -130.42
N PRO A 37 14.80 -49.94 -130.26
CA PRO A 37 14.78 -50.78 -129.07
C PRO A 37 15.21 -50.01 -127.83
N GLU A 38 14.58 -50.29 -126.68
CA GLU A 38 14.71 -49.50 -125.44
C GLU A 38 16.15 -49.40 -124.94
N ALA A 39 16.94 -50.49 -125.04
CA ALA A 39 18.33 -50.52 -124.60
C ALA A 39 19.23 -49.52 -125.34
N VAL A 40 18.94 -49.25 -126.61
CA VAL A 40 19.73 -48.33 -127.46
C VAL A 40 19.07 -46.94 -127.49
N ARG A 41 17.79 -46.83 -127.12
CA ARG A 41 17.00 -45.61 -127.19
C ARG A 41 17.66 -44.46 -126.42
N LYS A 42 18.22 -44.72 -125.23
CA LYS A 42 18.91 -43.71 -124.40
C LYS A 42 20.15 -43.06 -125.04
N PHE A 43 20.75 -43.70 -126.05
CA PHE A 43 21.92 -43.17 -126.79
C PHE A 43 21.55 -42.57 -128.15
N ARG A 44 20.29 -42.70 -128.59
CA ARG A 44 19.84 -42.24 -129.91
C ARG A 44 19.44 -40.76 -129.86
N LYS A 45 19.84 -40.01 -130.90
CA LYS A 45 19.42 -38.60 -131.07
C LYS A 45 17.90 -38.41 -131.08
N SER A 46 17.15 -39.41 -131.53
CA SER A 46 15.68 -39.37 -131.52
C SER A 46 15.10 -39.20 -130.13
N TYR A 47 15.74 -39.75 -129.09
CA TYR A 47 15.27 -39.65 -127.71
C TYR A 47 15.41 -38.22 -127.15
N PHE A 48 16.46 -37.49 -127.55
CA PHE A 48 16.64 -36.08 -127.19
C PHE A 48 15.74 -35.12 -127.95
N ALA A 49 15.08 -35.60 -129.01
CA ALA A 49 14.20 -34.82 -129.86
C ALA A 49 12.71 -35.06 -129.55
N GLU A 50 12.38 -35.86 -128.51
CA GLU A 50 11.00 -36.09 -128.09
C GLU A 50 10.44 -34.83 -127.40
N PRO A 51 9.43 -34.16 -127.98
CA PRO A 51 8.87 -32.94 -127.42
C PRO A 51 8.20 -33.21 -126.06
N GLY A 52 8.43 -32.31 -125.09
CA GLY A 52 7.80 -32.38 -123.76
C GLY A 52 8.51 -33.24 -122.72
N THR A 53 9.66 -33.84 -123.06
CA THR A 53 10.46 -34.65 -122.11
C THR A 53 11.67 -33.87 -121.59
N ARG A 54 12.07 -34.11 -120.33
CA ARG A 54 13.32 -33.55 -119.79
C ARG A 54 14.50 -34.28 -120.41
N ILE A 55 15.39 -33.53 -121.06
CA ILE A 55 16.66 -34.06 -121.56
C ILE A 55 17.57 -34.37 -120.36
N VAL A 56 17.91 -35.65 -120.22
CA VAL A 56 18.84 -36.15 -119.20
C VAL A 56 20.04 -36.79 -119.90
N HIS A 57 21.25 -36.57 -119.39
CA HIS A 57 22.46 -37.18 -119.93
C HIS A 57 22.36 -38.73 -119.97
N PRO A 58 22.83 -39.43 -121.03
CA PRO A 58 22.66 -40.88 -121.20
C PRO A 58 23.05 -41.74 -119.99
N GLY A 59 24.12 -41.33 -119.28
CA GLY A 59 24.61 -42.04 -118.10
C GLY A 59 23.73 -41.91 -116.87
N LEU A 60 22.89 -40.86 -116.78
CA LEU A 60 22.06 -40.53 -115.61
C LEU A 60 20.58 -40.94 -115.79
N ILE A 61 20.17 -41.40 -116.97
CA ILE A 61 18.76 -41.71 -117.26
C ILE A 61 18.23 -42.83 -116.37
N ASP A 62 19.04 -43.85 -116.12
CA ASP A 62 18.63 -44.97 -115.28
C ASP A 62 18.61 -44.58 -113.79
N ASP A 63 19.56 -43.75 -113.35
CA ASP A 63 19.62 -43.23 -111.97
C ASP A 63 18.43 -42.32 -111.65
N VAL A 64 18.02 -41.48 -112.60
CA VAL A 64 16.91 -40.53 -112.43
C VAL A 64 15.57 -41.24 -112.23
N LYS A 65 15.40 -42.46 -112.73
CA LYS A 65 14.17 -43.27 -112.49
C LYS A 65 14.05 -43.69 -111.02
N HIS A 66 15.16 -43.75 -110.30
CA HIS A 66 15.23 -44.20 -108.92
C HIS A 66 15.19 -43.04 -107.90
N ILE A 67 15.10 -41.79 -108.36
CA ILE A 67 14.99 -40.64 -107.47
C ILE A 67 13.56 -40.56 -106.90
N ASP A 68 13.45 -40.60 -105.57
CA ASP A 68 12.19 -40.42 -104.85
C ASP A 68 11.66 -38.98 -105.03
N ALA A 69 10.52 -38.86 -105.71
CA ALA A 69 9.87 -37.58 -105.98
C ALA A 69 9.38 -36.86 -104.71
N THR A 70 9.28 -37.56 -103.58
CA THR A 70 8.84 -36.99 -102.30
C THR A 70 10.00 -36.53 -101.42
N ARG A 71 11.25 -36.78 -101.84
CA ARG A 71 12.43 -36.36 -101.10
C ARG A 71 12.51 -34.84 -101.10
N LYS A 72 12.32 -34.25 -99.91
CA LYS A 72 12.51 -32.81 -99.69
C LYS A 72 14.01 -32.52 -99.57
N PHE A 73 14.48 -31.54 -100.33
CA PHE A 73 15.84 -31.04 -100.28
C PHE A 73 15.86 -29.73 -99.50
N GLY A 74 16.74 -29.62 -98.51
CA GLY A 74 16.84 -28.45 -97.63
C GLY A 74 17.34 -28.83 -96.23
N ILE A 75 17.78 -27.83 -95.45
CA ILE A 75 18.19 -28.03 -94.06
C ILE A 75 16.95 -27.90 -93.18
N THR A 76 16.52 -29.01 -92.58
CA THR A 76 15.51 -28.99 -91.52
C THR A 76 16.22 -28.78 -90.18
N SER A 77 15.99 -27.66 -89.52
CA SER A 77 16.45 -27.49 -88.13
C SER A 77 15.68 -28.42 -87.21
N LYS A 78 16.35 -28.93 -86.17
CA LYS A 78 15.67 -29.59 -85.04
C LYS A 78 14.81 -28.55 -84.32
N ASN A 79 13.75 -29.00 -83.66
CA ASN A 79 12.89 -28.14 -82.85
C ASN A 79 13.75 -27.29 -81.89
N SER A 80 13.53 -25.99 -81.88
CA SER A 80 14.19 -25.05 -80.97
C SER A 80 13.53 -25.12 -79.60
N ASP A 81 14.27 -24.77 -78.54
CA ASP A 81 13.69 -24.58 -77.22
C ASP A 81 12.61 -23.49 -77.29
N HIS A 82 11.44 -23.78 -76.73
CA HIS A 82 10.32 -22.86 -76.75
C HIS A 82 10.44 -21.87 -75.59
N VAL A 83 10.09 -20.61 -75.85
CA VAL A 83 10.15 -19.51 -74.86
C VAL A 83 9.32 -19.85 -73.61
N SER A 84 8.21 -20.59 -73.75
CA SER A 84 7.38 -21.03 -72.64
C SER A 84 8.10 -21.90 -71.61
N ASP A 85 9.11 -22.65 -72.05
CA ASP A 85 9.82 -23.62 -71.21
C ASP A 85 10.95 -22.94 -70.44
N ILE A 86 11.53 -21.90 -71.03
CA ILE A 86 12.60 -21.09 -70.44
C ILE A 86 12.02 -19.98 -69.55
N MET A 87 10.92 -19.37 -70.00
CA MET A 87 10.22 -18.26 -69.35
C MET A 87 8.74 -18.62 -69.16
N PRO A 88 8.42 -19.51 -68.19
CA PRO A 88 7.04 -19.87 -67.93
C PRO A 88 6.26 -18.63 -67.48
N ALA A 89 5.19 -18.32 -68.22
CA ALA A 89 4.32 -17.18 -67.91
C ALA A 89 3.45 -17.41 -66.65
N LYS A 90 3.35 -18.65 -66.17
CA LYS A 90 2.55 -19.01 -65.00
C LYS A 90 3.40 -18.99 -63.75
N VAL A 91 2.93 -18.24 -62.76
CA VAL A 91 3.42 -18.31 -61.39
C VAL A 91 3.29 -19.76 -60.90
N PRO A 92 4.32 -20.33 -60.24
CA PRO A 92 4.23 -21.67 -59.67
C PRO A 92 3.04 -21.78 -58.71
N THR A 93 2.48 -22.99 -58.60
CA THR A 93 1.38 -23.24 -57.66
C THR A 93 1.85 -23.02 -56.21
N GLU A 94 0.92 -22.67 -55.32
CA GLU A 94 1.25 -22.48 -53.88
C GLU A 94 1.90 -23.73 -53.29
N HIS A 95 1.42 -24.92 -53.68
CA HIS A 95 2.04 -26.18 -53.28
C HIS A 95 3.51 -26.24 -53.70
N ALA A 96 3.81 -25.91 -54.97
CA ALA A 96 5.18 -25.91 -55.48
C ALA A 96 6.07 -24.94 -54.70
N LEU A 97 5.58 -23.73 -54.41
CA LEU A 97 6.28 -22.73 -53.61
C LEU A 97 6.55 -23.21 -52.18
N ILE A 98 5.57 -23.81 -51.51
CA ILE A 98 5.73 -24.37 -50.16
C ILE A 98 6.73 -25.52 -50.16
N THR A 99 6.69 -26.42 -51.16
CA THR A 99 7.71 -27.47 -51.28
C THR A 99 9.10 -26.90 -51.50
N GLN A 100 9.24 -25.89 -52.35
CA GLN A 100 10.53 -25.21 -52.56
C GLN A 100 11.03 -24.58 -51.25
N GLN A 101 10.19 -23.84 -50.54
CA GLN A 101 10.54 -23.26 -49.23
C GLN A 101 10.96 -24.32 -48.21
N LYS A 102 10.30 -25.48 -48.18
CA LYS A 102 10.69 -26.60 -47.30
C LYS A 102 12.07 -27.17 -47.65
N LEU A 103 12.38 -27.30 -48.94
CA LEU A 103 13.69 -27.77 -49.39
C LEU A 103 14.79 -26.75 -49.08
N GLU A 104 14.51 -25.47 -49.30
CA GLU A 104 15.45 -24.36 -49.06
C GLU A 104 15.59 -23.99 -47.58
N ALA A 105 14.67 -24.41 -46.71
CA ALA A 105 14.73 -24.20 -45.26
C ALA A 105 15.98 -24.83 -44.62
N LEU A 106 16.67 -25.75 -45.32
CA LEU A 106 17.94 -26.32 -44.87
C LEU A 106 19.09 -25.29 -44.93
N TYR A 107 19.04 -24.35 -45.88
CA TYR A 107 20.11 -23.40 -46.11
C TYR A 107 20.32 -22.42 -44.95
N MET A 108 21.58 -22.05 -44.73
CA MET A 108 21.96 -21.12 -43.66
C MET A 108 21.47 -19.70 -43.91
N SER A 109 21.42 -19.25 -45.17
CA SER A 109 20.85 -17.97 -45.56
C SER A 109 19.37 -17.91 -45.19
N SER A 110 18.58 -18.91 -45.59
CA SER A 110 17.16 -19.01 -45.26
C SER A 110 16.88 -18.98 -43.75
N LYS A 111 17.75 -19.58 -42.94
CA LYS A 111 17.63 -19.59 -41.48
C LYS A 111 18.05 -18.27 -40.83
N ARG A 112 19.11 -17.62 -41.33
CA ARG A 112 19.70 -16.41 -40.74
C ARG A 112 19.04 -15.11 -41.19
N GLU A 113 18.49 -15.12 -42.39
CA GLU A 113 17.93 -13.95 -43.05
C GLU A 113 16.49 -14.21 -43.52
N PRO A 114 15.58 -14.67 -42.64
CA PRO A 114 14.19 -14.86 -43.02
C PRO A 114 13.53 -13.50 -43.29
N LEU A 115 12.89 -13.36 -44.45
CA LEU A 115 12.24 -12.10 -44.81
C LEU A 115 11.08 -11.79 -43.84
N GLY A 116 11.04 -10.56 -43.31
CA GLY A 116 9.96 -10.08 -42.45
C GLY A 116 10.02 -10.58 -40.99
N THR A 117 11.03 -11.38 -40.63
CA THR A 117 11.23 -11.82 -39.23
C THR A 117 12.71 -11.69 -38.86
N THR A 118 13.00 -11.66 -37.55
CA THR A 118 14.38 -11.64 -37.07
C THR A 118 14.96 -13.05 -36.99
N TYR A 119 16.28 -13.16 -37.05
CA TYR A 119 16.98 -14.43 -36.86
C TYR A 119 16.61 -15.11 -35.53
N SER A 120 16.07 -16.32 -35.59
CA SER A 120 15.82 -17.15 -34.41
C SER A 120 17.03 -18.03 -34.10
N ARG A 121 17.54 -17.92 -32.86
CA ARG A 121 18.68 -18.72 -32.38
C ARG A 121 18.27 -20.06 -31.76
N GLY A 122 16.98 -20.39 -31.74
CA GLY A 122 16.46 -21.64 -31.17
C GLY A 122 16.43 -21.68 -29.64
N HIS A 123 16.40 -20.52 -28.98
CA HIS A 123 16.22 -20.44 -27.52
C HIS A 123 14.75 -20.67 -27.15
N HIS A 124 14.50 -21.47 -26.11
CA HIS A 124 13.17 -21.63 -25.52
C HIS A 124 12.97 -20.57 -24.43
N PHE A 125 11.95 -19.73 -24.60
CA PHE A 125 11.56 -18.72 -23.61
C PHE A 125 10.15 -18.99 -23.12
N ASP A 126 9.87 -18.61 -21.88
CA ASP A 126 8.51 -18.61 -21.34
C ASP A 126 7.72 -17.46 -21.98
N PRO A 127 6.61 -17.72 -22.70
CA PRO A 127 5.82 -16.68 -23.35
C PRO A 127 5.13 -15.74 -22.36
N THR A 128 5.04 -16.11 -21.08
CA THR A 128 4.39 -15.31 -20.04
C THR A 128 5.35 -14.40 -19.28
N ALA A 129 6.66 -14.64 -19.40
CA ALA A 129 7.67 -13.88 -18.68
C ALA A 129 7.96 -12.54 -19.39
N THR A 130 8.02 -11.47 -18.60
CA THR A 130 8.54 -10.17 -19.06
C THR A 130 10.06 -10.15 -18.97
N PHE A 131 10.72 -9.56 -19.98
CA PHE A 131 12.17 -9.38 -19.96
C PHE A 131 12.59 -8.18 -19.10
N GLY A 132 13.77 -8.27 -18.48
CA GLY A 132 14.34 -7.21 -17.65
C GLY A 132 14.24 -7.50 -16.15
N ALA A 133 15.02 -6.77 -15.35
CA ALA A 133 14.88 -6.80 -13.90
C ALA A 133 13.67 -5.93 -13.50
N PRO A 134 12.74 -6.43 -12.67
CA PRO A 134 11.69 -5.57 -12.14
C PRO A 134 12.34 -4.47 -11.31
N SER A 135 11.92 -3.22 -11.52
CA SER A 135 12.28 -2.16 -10.60
C SER A 135 11.49 -2.34 -9.32
N GLU A 136 12.16 -2.19 -8.17
CA GLU A 136 11.47 -1.98 -6.91
C GLU A 136 10.51 -0.79 -7.06
N PRO A 137 9.26 -0.89 -6.59
CA PRO A 137 8.34 0.24 -6.62
C PRO A 137 8.97 1.40 -5.84
N SER A 138 8.99 2.59 -6.43
CA SER A 138 9.44 3.79 -5.73
C SER A 138 8.61 4.01 -4.48
N ASP A 139 9.24 4.49 -3.40
CA ASP A 139 8.54 4.82 -2.15
C ASP A 139 7.30 5.67 -2.42
N VAL A 140 6.19 5.30 -1.78
CA VAL A 140 4.94 6.03 -1.93
C VAL A 140 5.12 7.40 -1.29
N ALA A 141 5.04 8.45 -2.10
CA ALA A 141 5.20 9.84 -1.63
C ALA A 141 4.27 10.16 -0.45
N LYS A 142 3.09 9.54 -0.39
CA LYS A 142 2.15 9.69 0.73
C LYS A 142 2.74 9.21 2.06
N ASP A 143 3.46 8.10 2.08
CA ASP A 143 4.03 7.53 3.32
C ASP A 143 5.21 8.36 3.81
N VAL A 144 5.94 8.99 2.88
CA VAL A 144 7.01 9.95 3.18
C VAL A 144 6.43 11.28 3.69
N LEU A 145 5.36 11.78 3.06
CA LEU A 145 4.69 13.03 3.43
C LEU A 145 3.91 12.91 4.74
N TYR A 146 3.26 11.77 4.95
CA TYR A 146 2.45 11.46 6.12
C TYR A 146 3.05 10.26 6.84
N GLY A 147 4.25 10.47 7.37
CA GLY A 147 4.91 9.48 8.22
C GLY A 147 3.97 9.04 9.33
N ILE A 148 3.95 7.74 9.60
CA ILE A 148 3.21 7.17 10.73
C ILE A 148 3.74 7.85 12.00
N PRO A 149 2.87 8.42 12.85
CA PRO A 149 3.33 9.09 14.06
C PRO A 149 4.10 8.08 14.92
N PHE A 150 5.32 8.47 15.31
CA PHE A 150 6.16 7.66 16.18
C PHE A 150 5.42 7.42 17.50
N ASN A 151 5.21 6.15 17.82
CA ASN A 151 4.53 5.76 19.05
C ASN A 151 5.56 5.76 20.18
N GLU A 152 5.72 6.91 20.84
CA GLU A 152 6.66 7.04 21.96
C GLU A 152 6.31 6.07 23.09
N THR A 153 7.29 5.30 23.55
CA THR A 153 7.11 4.49 24.76
C THR A 153 7.10 5.41 25.99
N ALA A 154 6.40 5.01 27.05
CA ALA A 154 6.29 5.81 28.27
C ALA A 154 7.67 6.11 28.89
N GLU A 155 8.62 5.18 28.74
CA GLU A 155 9.99 5.32 29.22
C GLU A 155 10.79 6.35 28.42
N THR A 156 10.70 6.32 27.09
CA THR A 156 11.38 7.33 26.25
C THR A 156 10.81 8.71 26.53
N LYS A 157 9.49 8.81 26.71
CA LYS A 157 8.84 10.07 27.05
C LYS A 157 9.31 10.63 28.39
N ALA A 158 9.44 9.80 29.42
CA ALA A 158 9.99 10.22 30.71
C ALA A 158 11.45 10.67 30.61
N LEU A 159 12.25 10.02 29.77
CA LEU A 159 13.64 10.40 29.49
C LEU A 159 13.72 11.77 28.79
N TYR A 160 12.88 12.03 27.79
CA TYR A 160 12.82 13.32 27.11
C TYR A 160 12.32 14.45 28.02
N LYS A 161 11.34 14.17 28.90
CA LYS A 161 10.92 15.09 29.98
C LYS A 161 12.09 15.48 30.89
N ARG A 162 12.95 14.54 31.24
CA ARG A 162 14.13 14.77 32.11
C ARG A 162 15.27 15.49 31.38
N SER A 163 15.60 15.08 30.16
CA SER A 163 16.79 15.55 29.43
C SER A 163 16.57 16.88 28.73
N HIS A 164 15.42 17.07 28.09
CA HIS A 164 15.13 18.24 27.25
C HIS A 164 14.00 19.11 27.82
N GLY A 165 13.39 18.72 28.95
CA GLY A 165 12.24 19.43 29.51
C GLY A 165 10.98 19.33 28.66
N SER A 166 10.92 18.39 27.71
CA SER A 166 9.79 18.20 26.78
C SER A 166 8.59 17.61 27.53
N CYS A 167 7.81 18.47 28.16
CA CYS A 167 6.59 18.11 28.90
C CYS A 167 5.36 18.26 28.01
N ASP A 168 4.31 17.47 28.30
CA ASP A 168 3.07 17.60 27.56
C ASP A 168 2.38 18.94 27.86
N PRO A 169 1.61 19.49 26.92
CA PRO A 169 0.81 20.68 27.18
C PRO A 169 -0.12 20.48 28.40
N GLY A 170 0.03 21.35 29.41
CA GLY A 170 -0.77 21.29 30.65
C GLY A 170 -0.21 20.40 31.76
N GLU A 171 0.91 19.72 31.53
CA GLU A 171 1.57 18.92 32.57
C GLU A 171 2.40 19.79 33.52
N GLN A 172 2.26 19.55 34.83
CA GLN A 172 3.10 20.20 35.84
C GLN A 172 4.44 19.47 35.98
N LYS A 173 5.53 20.23 36.16
CA LYS A 173 6.87 19.68 36.35
C LYS A 173 6.98 18.94 37.68
N ASN A 174 7.19 17.62 37.61
CA ASN A 174 7.49 16.82 38.79
C ASN A 174 8.95 17.01 39.22
N ARG A 175 9.17 17.40 40.48
CA ARG A 175 10.50 17.63 41.09
C ARG A 175 11.01 16.46 41.94
N GLN A 176 10.25 15.37 42.05
CA GLN A 176 10.61 14.15 42.79
C GLN A 176 10.91 14.38 44.28
N TYR A 177 10.16 15.26 44.95
CA TYR A 177 10.26 15.43 46.41
C TYR A 177 9.51 14.31 47.14
N ALA A 178 10.15 13.69 48.13
CA ALA A 178 9.68 12.44 48.76
C ALA A 178 8.71 12.60 49.96
N ASN A 179 8.49 13.83 50.46
CA ASN A 179 8.06 14.00 51.86
C ASN A 179 6.67 14.60 52.08
N VAL A 180 5.84 14.82 51.03
CA VAL A 180 4.51 15.43 51.20
C VAL A 180 3.48 14.84 50.22
N ASP A 181 2.34 14.40 50.76
CA ASP A 181 1.15 14.07 49.98
C ASP A 181 0.44 15.37 49.55
N LEU A 182 0.65 15.78 48.29
CA LEU A 182 0.11 17.04 47.76
C LEU A 182 -1.42 17.09 47.73
N ALA A 183 -2.12 15.94 47.70
CA ALA A 183 -3.57 15.91 47.65
C ALA A 183 -4.21 16.20 49.01
N LYS A 184 -3.50 15.92 50.10
CA LYS A 184 -4.02 16.08 51.47
C LYS A 184 -3.40 17.26 52.20
N ALA A 185 -2.16 17.60 51.90
CA ALA A 185 -1.47 18.69 52.56
C ALA A 185 -2.04 20.04 52.11
N ARG A 186 -2.49 20.84 53.08
CA ARG A 186 -2.69 22.28 52.88
C ARG A 186 -1.39 22.99 53.20
N PHE A 187 -0.80 23.62 52.20
CA PHE A 187 0.43 24.38 52.35
C PHE A 187 0.15 25.76 52.95
N GLY A 188 1.13 26.30 53.67
CA GLY A 188 1.06 27.59 54.34
C GLY A 188 1.04 27.49 55.87
N MET A 189 1.21 28.62 56.54
CA MET A 189 1.24 28.67 58.00
C MET A 189 -0.15 28.42 58.57
N HIS A 190 -0.32 27.31 59.27
CA HIS A 190 -1.55 27.03 59.99
C HIS A 190 -1.62 27.89 61.26
N LYS A 191 -2.46 28.93 61.23
CA LYS A 191 -2.85 29.63 62.46
C LYS A 191 -3.87 28.76 63.18
N ARG A 192 -3.45 28.09 64.26
CA ARG A 192 -4.37 27.41 65.17
C ARG A 192 -5.31 28.48 65.72
N LYS A 193 -6.61 28.19 65.73
CA LYS A 193 -7.55 28.99 66.50
C LYS A 193 -7.33 28.61 67.95
N ASP A 194 -7.14 29.60 68.83
CA ASP A 194 -7.09 29.34 70.26
C ASP A 194 -8.47 28.82 70.68
N GLU A 195 -8.55 27.55 71.04
CA GLU A 195 -9.75 26.95 71.62
C GLU A 195 -9.91 27.54 73.04
N GLY A 196 -10.84 28.49 73.19
CA GLY A 196 -11.08 29.23 74.44
C GLY A 196 -10.75 30.73 74.37
N GLY A 197 -9.96 31.18 73.40
CA GLY A 197 -9.73 32.59 73.03
C GLY A 197 -9.85 33.63 74.17
N VAL A 198 -10.69 34.65 73.96
CA VAL A 198 -10.96 35.73 74.95
C VAL A 198 -11.84 35.24 76.10
N GLU A 199 -12.66 34.20 75.89
CA GLU A 199 -13.60 33.68 76.87
C GLU A 199 -12.88 33.10 78.11
N ALA A 200 -11.80 32.34 77.89
CA ALA A 200 -10.95 31.82 78.95
C ALA A 200 -10.28 32.94 79.79
N ILE A 201 -9.97 34.08 79.16
CA ILE A 201 -9.39 35.24 79.85
C ILE A 201 -10.45 35.97 80.70
N LEU A 202 -11.68 36.07 80.20
CA LEU A 202 -12.75 36.77 80.87
C LEU A 202 -13.25 36.02 82.12
N ASN A 203 -13.26 34.68 82.05
CA ASN A 203 -13.82 33.81 83.08
C ASN A 203 -12.76 32.80 83.59
N PRO A 204 -11.75 33.24 84.35
CA PRO A 204 -10.67 32.37 84.82
C PRO A 204 -11.15 31.28 85.78
N GLU A 205 -12.36 31.39 86.35
CA GLU A 205 -12.92 30.38 87.26
C GLU A 205 -13.46 29.12 86.56
N MET A 206 -13.70 29.21 85.24
CA MET A 206 -14.13 28.09 84.38
C MET A 206 -12.95 27.36 83.74
N ASP A 207 -11.73 27.88 83.91
CA ASP A 207 -10.51 27.25 83.42
C ASP A 207 -10.06 26.17 84.41
N ASP A 208 -10.06 24.92 83.95
CA ASP A 208 -9.59 23.76 84.71
C ASP A 208 -8.11 23.88 85.11
N HIS A 209 -7.33 24.69 84.39
CA HIS A 209 -5.93 24.94 84.70
C HIS A 209 -5.72 25.96 85.83
N VAL A 210 -6.74 26.76 86.17
CA VAL A 210 -6.70 27.68 87.32
C VAL A 210 -7.08 26.91 88.58
N SER A 211 -6.08 26.36 89.27
CA SER A 211 -6.31 25.54 90.46
C SER A 211 -6.93 26.36 91.59
N LYS A 212 -8.16 26.00 91.98
CA LYS A 212 -8.74 26.39 93.28
C LYS A 212 -8.02 25.59 94.36
N VAL A 213 -6.90 26.09 94.86
CA VAL A 213 -6.09 25.39 95.86
C VAL A 213 -6.89 25.30 97.17
N VAL A 214 -7.38 24.10 97.49
CA VAL A 214 -8.16 23.80 98.71
C VAL A 214 -7.24 23.61 99.94
N ILE A 215 -5.98 23.26 99.72
CA ILE A 215 -5.01 22.98 100.80
C ILE A 215 -3.98 24.10 100.87
N ALA A 216 -4.08 24.95 101.88
CA ALA A 216 -3.11 26.00 102.16
C ALA A 216 -2.22 25.64 103.36
N LYS A 217 -1.06 26.30 103.47
CA LYS A 217 -0.21 26.19 104.66
C LYS A 217 -0.93 26.83 105.84
N LYS A 218 -0.83 26.24 107.04
CA LYS A 218 -1.40 26.76 108.29
C LYS A 218 -1.18 28.26 108.48
N ASN A 219 0.06 28.74 108.31
CA ASN A 219 0.38 30.17 108.49
C ASN A 219 -0.42 31.10 107.57
N VAL A 220 -0.79 30.63 106.37
CA VAL A 220 -1.58 31.41 105.40
C VAL A 220 -3.04 31.45 105.85
N GLU A 221 -3.58 30.33 106.36
CA GLU A 221 -4.95 30.29 106.89
C GLU A 221 -5.08 31.09 108.19
N ASP A 222 -4.10 31.00 109.10
CA ASP A 222 -4.07 31.79 110.33
C ASP A 222 -4.03 33.30 110.03
N MET A 223 -3.29 33.72 109.01
CA MET A 223 -3.29 35.12 108.53
C MET A 223 -4.63 35.50 107.88
N LYS A 224 -5.25 34.62 107.08
CA LYS A 224 -6.58 34.88 106.51
C LYS A 224 -7.63 35.07 107.61
N ASN A 225 -7.54 34.33 108.71
CA ASN A 225 -8.47 34.44 109.84
C ASN A 225 -8.36 35.76 110.61
N THR A 226 -7.28 36.53 110.47
CA THR A 226 -7.14 37.87 111.04
C THR A 226 -7.53 38.99 110.08
N MET A 227 -7.75 38.67 108.80
CA MET A 227 -8.28 39.62 107.82
C MET A 227 -9.76 39.91 108.08
N ASP A 228 -10.22 41.03 107.53
CA ASP A 228 -11.63 41.43 107.64
C ASP A 228 -12.51 40.47 106.82
N MET A 229 -13.61 40.03 107.41
CA MET A 229 -14.54 39.09 106.80
C MET A 229 -15.92 39.74 106.71
N LEU A 230 -16.53 39.69 105.53
CA LEU A 230 -17.85 40.26 105.31
C LEU A 230 -18.88 39.65 106.27
N GLY A 231 -19.59 40.51 107.02
CA GLY A 231 -20.65 40.11 107.96
C GLY A 231 -20.15 39.63 109.33
N LYS A 232 -18.84 39.64 109.60
CA LYS A 232 -18.27 39.32 110.92
C LYS A 232 -17.48 40.52 111.47
N PRO A 233 -17.43 40.71 112.80
CA PRO A 233 -16.53 41.68 113.39
C PRO A 233 -15.07 41.25 113.17
N ARG A 234 -14.17 42.24 113.03
CA ARG A 234 -12.74 42.00 112.80
C ARG A 234 -12.12 41.19 113.94
N ASN A 235 -11.46 40.09 113.58
CA ASN A 235 -10.73 39.26 114.54
C ASN A 235 -9.39 39.93 114.91
N LEU A 236 -9.22 40.29 116.19
CA LEU A 236 -8.01 40.95 116.69
C LEU A 236 -6.94 39.98 117.21
N GLY A 237 -7.11 38.67 117.02
CA GLY A 237 -6.14 37.67 117.47
C GLY A 237 -6.08 37.50 118.99
N PHE A 238 -7.12 37.93 119.70
CA PHE A 238 -7.22 37.80 121.16
C PHE A 238 -7.82 36.44 121.53
N ASN A 239 -7.08 35.64 122.29
CA ASN A 239 -7.57 34.35 122.78
C ASN A 239 -7.55 34.34 124.31
N HIS A 240 -8.66 34.77 124.92
CA HIS A 240 -8.90 34.56 126.34
C HIS A 240 -10.20 33.80 126.50
N ALA A 241 -10.08 32.57 127.01
CA ALA A 241 -11.21 31.68 127.22
C ALA A 241 -12.11 32.25 128.33
N THR A 242 -13.17 32.91 127.93
CA THR A 242 -14.31 33.19 128.81
C THR A 242 -15.38 32.13 128.55
N SER A 243 -16.16 31.80 129.57
CA SER A 243 -17.34 30.96 129.37
C SER A 243 -18.28 31.65 128.37
N PRO A 244 -18.98 30.91 127.47
CA PRO A 244 -20.01 31.49 126.61
C PRO A 244 -21.05 32.32 127.37
N ASP A 245 -21.29 32.00 128.64
CA ASP A 245 -22.26 32.69 129.52
C ASP A 245 -21.64 33.87 130.30
N HIS A 246 -20.37 34.21 130.04
CA HIS A 246 -19.70 35.29 130.72
C HIS A 246 -20.25 36.65 130.27
N VAL A 247 -20.79 37.42 131.21
CA VAL A 247 -21.20 38.81 130.98
C VAL A 247 -20.00 39.73 131.24
N PHE A 248 -19.51 40.38 130.20
CA PHE A 248 -18.44 41.37 130.28
C PHE A 248 -18.90 42.65 131.01
N GLY A 249 -17.96 43.31 131.70
CA GLY A 249 -18.21 44.55 132.46
C GLY A 249 -17.97 44.40 133.96
N VAL A 250 -18.12 45.50 134.70
CA VAL A 250 -17.94 45.53 136.15
C VAL A 250 -19.29 45.28 136.83
N LYS A 251 -19.38 44.26 137.67
CA LYS A 251 -20.56 44.04 138.53
C LYS A 251 -20.48 44.97 139.74
N HIS A 252 -21.59 45.58 140.12
CA HIS A 252 -21.68 46.34 141.37
C HIS A 252 -21.40 45.44 142.57
N ALA A 253 -20.69 45.97 143.57
CA ALA A 253 -20.35 45.25 144.78
C ALA A 253 -21.63 44.82 145.51
N LYS A 254 -21.84 43.51 145.62
CA LYS A 254 -22.87 42.94 146.51
C LYS A 254 -22.27 42.88 147.92
N GLY A 255 -22.89 43.54 148.89
CA GLY A 255 -22.42 43.58 150.28
C GLY A 255 -22.35 44.96 150.93
N CYS A 256 -22.90 46.01 150.30
CA CYS A 256 -23.13 47.27 151.00
C CYS A 256 -24.23 47.08 152.06
N ALA A 257 -24.07 47.69 153.24
CA ALA A 257 -25.04 47.61 154.32
C ALA A 257 -26.43 48.03 153.82
N ASP A 258 -27.42 47.18 154.07
CA ASP A 258 -28.80 47.45 153.66
C ASP A 258 -29.35 48.67 154.41
N ALA A 259 -30.24 49.42 153.78
CA ALA A 259 -30.80 50.65 154.36
C ALA A 259 -31.46 50.37 155.71
N ALA A 260 -32.10 49.20 155.84
CA ALA A 260 -32.71 48.74 157.09
C ALA A 260 -31.69 48.61 158.23
N LEU A 261 -30.49 48.07 157.95
CA LEU A 261 -29.43 47.89 158.95
C LEU A 261 -28.85 49.25 159.39
N THR A 262 -28.83 50.22 158.48
CA THR A 262 -28.37 51.59 158.77
C THR A 262 -29.38 52.40 159.58
N ILE A 263 -30.69 52.25 159.34
CA ILE A 263 -31.75 53.01 160.04
C ILE A 263 -31.94 52.52 161.48
N HIS A 264 -32.01 51.20 161.66
CA HIS A 264 -32.31 50.64 162.97
C HIS A 264 -31.07 50.54 163.87
N GLY A 265 -29.88 50.56 163.27
CA GLY A 265 -28.63 50.30 163.98
C GLY A 265 -28.63 48.92 164.64
N SER A 266 -27.53 48.59 165.29
CA SER A 266 -27.41 47.37 166.10
C SER A 266 -27.10 47.77 167.54
N TYR A 267 -28.07 48.40 168.20
CA TYR A 267 -27.93 48.83 169.60
C TYR A 267 -28.15 47.65 170.54
N SER A 268 -27.28 47.53 171.55
CA SER A 268 -27.42 46.53 172.61
C SER A 268 -28.62 46.82 173.51
N PHE A 269 -29.10 45.83 174.26
CA PHE A 269 -30.28 46.01 175.12
C PHE A 269 -30.08 47.11 176.18
N GLU A 270 -28.87 47.28 176.69
CA GLU A 270 -28.53 48.35 177.65
C GLU A 270 -28.65 49.74 177.03
N GLU A 271 -28.21 49.91 175.77
CA GLU A 271 -28.31 51.18 175.03
C GLU A 271 -29.73 51.52 174.59
N GLN A 272 -30.62 50.53 174.56
CA GLN A 272 -32.05 50.74 174.30
C GLN A 272 -32.83 51.14 175.56
N GLN A 273 -32.25 51.01 176.77
CA GLN A 273 -32.90 51.46 178.00
C GLN A 273 -32.76 52.97 178.18
N PRO A 274 -33.79 53.65 178.72
CA PRO A 274 -33.73 55.08 178.97
C PRO A 274 -32.70 55.44 180.07
N ASP A 275 -32.17 56.66 180.01
CA ASP A 275 -31.09 57.13 180.89
C ASP A 275 -31.43 57.00 182.38
N ALA A 276 -30.45 56.59 183.18
CA ALA A 276 -30.65 56.16 184.57
C ALA A 276 -31.03 57.29 185.55
N ASP A 277 -30.92 58.57 185.16
CA ASP A 277 -31.20 59.73 186.02
C ASP A 277 -32.61 60.32 185.87
N LEU A 278 -33.46 59.69 185.05
CA LEU A 278 -34.85 60.09 184.91
C LEU A 278 -35.59 60.04 186.26
N GLY A 279 -35.96 61.22 186.76
CA GLY A 279 -36.86 61.38 187.92
C GLY A 279 -36.19 61.45 189.29
N LYS A 280 -34.86 61.60 189.38
CA LYS A 280 -34.16 61.86 190.66
C LYS A 280 -33.19 63.05 190.55
N PRO A 281 -33.07 63.91 191.58
CA PRO A 281 -32.07 64.96 191.60
C PRO A 281 -30.68 64.33 191.76
N VAL A 282 -29.84 64.47 190.73
CA VAL A 282 -28.47 63.97 190.71
C VAL A 282 -27.61 64.94 191.53
N ASN A 283 -27.59 64.80 192.87
CA ASN A 283 -26.49 65.22 193.78
C ASN A 283 -26.86 65.04 195.27
N ARG A 284 -26.56 63.87 195.86
CA ARG A 284 -25.77 63.61 197.10
C ARG A 284 -26.04 62.21 197.62
#